data_AF-A0A9W7DTL9-F1
#
_entry.id   AF-A0A9W7DTL9-F1
#
_cell.length_a   1.000
_cell.length_b   1.000
_cell.length_c   1.000
_cell.angle_alpha   90.00
_cell.angle_beta   90.00
_cell.angle_gamma   90.00
#
_symmetry.space_group_name_H-M   'P 1'
#
loop_
_entity.id
_entity.type
_entity.pdbx_description
1 polymer ?
#
loop_
_entity_poly.entity_id
_entity_poly.type
_entity_poly.pdbx_seq_one_letter_code
_entity_poly.pdbx_strand_id
1 'polypeptide(L)'
;MGFNDGGQPSSMNSTEDRLSYLLRLTSPPSSSSSSSSSSSSSSSSSSSSSSLPPPPPPPPPPLNIWRLPPLRYLGYINELGETLKPHLTPKTQPIYPASYLAATAYVITDSYTHANIESESKGSSWSVHFIDGFTWQIFASVLIPGLIINRTVAGVTGMGLRRGWEVGRSKNFGSVVGLGVIPIIVKPIDEFVEVVMDKTVRRWYK
;
A
#
# COMPACT_ATOMS: atom_id res chain seq x y z
N MET A 1 2.72 30.53 -14.74
CA MET A 1 1.77 29.41 -14.90
C MET A 1 1.42 28.90 -13.52
N GLY A 2 0.32 29.42 -12.96
CA GLY A 2 -0.18 29.02 -11.65
C GLY A 2 -1.16 27.86 -11.82
N PHE A 3 -0.94 26.78 -11.07
CA PHE A 3 -1.93 25.72 -10.89
C PHE A 3 -2.71 26.03 -9.62
N ASN A 4 -4.02 26.08 -9.80
CA ASN A 4 -5.02 26.51 -8.83
C ASN A 4 -5.28 25.37 -7.82
N ASP A 5 -5.07 25.63 -6.53
CA ASP A 5 -5.43 24.74 -5.43
C ASP A 5 -6.97 24.66 -5.31
N GLY A 6 -7.54 23.62 -5.89
CA GLY A 6 -8.94 23.23 -5.69
C GLY A 6 -9.10 22.49 -4.36
N GLY A 7 -9.76 23.14 -3.40
CA GLY A 7 -9.95 22.70 -2.03
C GLY A 7 -10.40 21.25 -1.87
N GLN A 8 -9.58 20.50 -1.12
CA GLN A 8 -9.96 19.24 -0.48
C GLN A 8 -11.10 19.50 0.52
N PRO A 9 -12.27 18.84 0.42
CA PRO A 9 -13.19 18.80 1.54
C PRO A 9 -12.55 17.96 2.65
N SER A 10 -12.35 18.63 3.78
CA SER A 10 -11.74 18.11 4.98
C SER A 10 -12.63 17.06 5.66
N SER A 11 -11.96 16.12 6.34
CA SER A 11 -12.45 15.22 7.40
C SER A 11 -13.49 14.14 7.05
N MET A 12 -13.00 12.94 6.76
CA MET A 12 -13.62 11.69 7.25
C MET A 12 -12.56 10.95 8.06
N ASN A 13 -12.40 11.38 9.31
CA ASN A 13 -11.36 10.88 10.22
C ASN A 13 -11.89 9.95 11.31
N SER A 14 -13.17 9.54 11.23
CA SER A 14 -13.75 8.63 12.21
C SER A 14 -14.11 7.29 11.60
N THR A 15 -13.62 6.22 12.21
CA THR A 15 -13.91 4.82 11.86
C THR A 15 -15.42 4.54 11.82
N GLU A 16 -16.22 5.31 12.57
CA GLU A 16 -17.68 5.20 12.64
C GLU A 16 -18.39 5.62 11.33
N ASP A 17 -17.85 6.59 10.59
CA ASP A 17 -18.40 7.01 9.29
C ASP A 17 -18.24 5.90 8.24
N ARG A 18 -17.15 5.13 8.36
CA ARG A 18 -16.90 3.97 7.50
C ARG A 18 -17.82 2.80 7.83
N LEU A 19 -18.09 2.56 9.12
CA LEU A 19 -19.00 1.50 9.54
C LEU A 19 -20.46 1.82 9.19
N SER A 20 -20.87 3.07 9.30
CA SER A 20 -22.22 3.50 8.90
C SER A 20 -22.41 3.50 7.37
N TYR A 21 -21.36 3.76 6.60
CA TYR A 21 -21.36 3.52 5.15
C TYR A 21 -21.48 2.02 4.81
N LEU A 22 -20.75 1.16 5.51
CA LEU A 22 -20.84 -0.30 5.32
C LEU A 22 -22.24 -0.83 5.68
N LEU A 23 -22.86 -0.35 6.75
CA LEU A 23 -24.24 -0.74 7.13
C LEU A 23 -25.30 -0.29 6.10
N ARG A 24 -25.08 0.84 5.43
CA ARG A 24 -25.98 1.30 4.36
C ARG A 24 -25.92 0.42 3.10
N LEU A 25 -24.77 -0.20 2.83
CA LEU A 25 -24.60 -1.10 1.69
C LEU A 25 -25.18 -2.50 1.91
N THR A 26 -25.47 -2.89 3.16
CA THR A 26 -26.04 -4.22 3.48
C THR A 26 -27.56 -4.21 3.66
N SER A 27 -28.22 -3.07 3.46
CA SER A 27 -29.68 -2.98 3.59
C SER A 27 -30.35 -3.35 2.26
N PRO A 28 -31.28 -4.34 2.21
CA PRO A 28 -32.00 -4.65 0.99
C PRO A 28 -32.91 -3.48 0.59
N PRO A 29 -33.10 -3.21 -0.72
CA PRO A 29 -33.92 -2.10 -1.18
C PRO A 29 -35.38 -2.33 -0.78
N SER A 30 -35.95 -1.39 -0.01
CA SER A 30 -37.39 -1.32 0.26
C SER A 30 -38.13 -1.01 -1.05
N SER A 31 -38.99 -1.94 -1.46
CA SER A 31 -39.94 -1.77 -2.54
C SER A 31 -40.98 -0.72 -2.19
N SER A 32 -40.97 0.41 -2.90
CA SER A 32 -42.08 1.37 -2.92
C SER A 32 -42.61 1.51 -4.34
N SER A 33 -43.84 1.05 -4.50
CA SER A 33 -44.72 1.12 -5.65
C SER A 33 -45.38 2.51 -5.79
N SER A 34 -45.98 2.73 -6.97
CA SER A 34 -46.99 3.74 -7.34
C SER A 34 -46.49 5.20 -7.49
N SER A 35 -46.98 6.04 -8.40
CA SER A 35 -48.12 6.00 -9.32
C SER A 35 -47.98 7.11 -10.37
N SER A 36 -48.48 6.85 -11.56
CA SER A 36 -48.70 7.82 -12.64
C SER A 36 -49.85 8.77 -12.32
N SER A 37 -49.64 10.07 -12.49
CA SER A 37 -50.74 11.01 -12.77
C SER A 37 -50.26 12.17 -13.63
N SER A 38 -51.01 12.41 -14.69
CA SER A 38 -50.86 13.45 -15.70
C SER A 38 -51.53 14.74 -15.25
N SER A 39 -50.90 15.88 -15.52
CA SER A 39 -51.62 17.14 -15.75
C SER A 39 -50.75 18.11 -16.54
N SER A 40 -51.40 18.70 -17.54
CA SER A 40 -50.92 19.70 -18.47
C SER A 40 -50.97 21.10 -17.84
N SER A 41 -50.02 21.97 -18.20
CA SER A 41 -50.26 23.26 -18.88
C SER A 41 -49.22 24.34 -18.57
N SER A 42 -49.07 25.22 -19.58
CA SER A 42 -48.52 26.58 -19.58
C SER A 42 -47.01 26.78 -19.75
N SER A 43 -46.73 27.36 -20.91
CA SER A 43 -45.48 27.88 -21.45
C SER A 43 -45.06 29.18 -20.76
N SER A 44 -43.79 29.25 -20.35
CA SER A 44 -43.07 30.51 -20.16
C SER A 44 -41.61 30.31 -20.57
N SER A 45 -41.29 30.81 -21.76
CA SER A 45 -39.95 30.89 -22.34
C SER A 45 -39.07 31.82 -21.51
N SER A 46 -38.16 31.23 -20.73
CA SER A 46 -36.99 31.92 -20.16
C SER A 46 -35.73 31.25 -20.70
N SER A 47 -35.01 31.99 -21.54
CA SER A 47 -33.70 31.66 -22.08
C SER A 47 -32.71 31.47 -20.94
N SER A 48 -32.59 30.22 -20.49
CA SER A 48 -31.64 29.79 -19.48
C SER A 48 -30.56 28.99 -20.20
N SER A 49 -29.38 29.58 -20.32
CA SER A 49 -28.16 28.94 -20.80
C SER A 49 -27.94 27.61 -20.06
N SER A 50 -28.23 26.51 -20.73
CA SER A 50 -28.10 25.14 -20.26
C SER A 50 -26.62 24.78 -20.17
N SER A 51 -25.95 25.25 -19.12
CA SER A 51 -24.73 24.62 -18.64
C SER A 51 -25.09 23.21 -18.19
N LEU A 52 -24.69 22.21 -18.97
CA LEU A 52 -24.83 20.80 -18.61
C LEU A 52 -24.29 20.60 -17.17
N PRO A 53 -24.99 19.82 -16.32
CA PRO A 53 -24.46 19.48 -15.01
C PRO A 53 -23.09 18.81 -15.20
N PRO A 54 -22.11 19.05 -14.29
CA PRO A 54 -20.83 18.38 -14.37
C PRO A 54 -21.05 16.86 -14.40
N PRO A 55 -20.25 16.12 -15.19
CA PRO A 55 -20.38 14.67 -15.24
C PRO A 55 -20.26 14.10 -13.80
N PRO A 56 -21.00 13.03 -13.49
CA PRO A 56 -20.89 12.39 -12.19
C PRO A 56 -19.42 12.01 -11.94
N PRO A 57 -18.93 12.12 -10.70
CA PRO A 57 -17.59 11.69 -10.37
C PRO A 57 -17.40 10.23 -10.81
N PRO A 58 -16.21 9.86 -11.31
CA PRO A 58 -15.95 8.48 -11.69
C PRO A 58 -16.25 7.56 -10.50
N PRO A 59 -16.77 6.34 -10.73
CA PRO A 59 -17.01 5.40 -9.66
C PRO A 59 -15.72 5.20 -8.86
N PRO A 60 -15.79 5.12 -7.52
CA PRO A 60 -14.61 4.91 -6.71
C PRO A 60 -13.87 3.65 -7.21
N PRO A 61 -12.53 3.66 -7.23
CA PRO A 61 -11.76 2.49 -7.60
C PRO A 61 -12.23 1.28 -6.77
N PRO A 62 -12.30 0.07 -7.36
CA PRO A 62 -12.70 -1.12 -6.62
C PRO A 62 -11.80 -1.28 -5.39
N LEU A 63 -12.43 -1.52 -4.24
CA LEU A 63 -11.75 -1.64 -2.95
C LEU A 63 -10.72 -2.77 -2.99
N ASN A 64 -9.44 -2.43 -2.95
CA ASN A 64 -8.39 -3.42 -2.80
C ASN A 64 -8.09 -3.66 -1.31
N ILE A 65 -8.58 -4.80 -0.81
CA ILE A 65 -8.45 -5.22 0.60
C ILE A 65 -6.98 -5.38 1.00
N TRP A 66 -6.11 -5.82 0.08
CA TRP A 66 -4.67 -6.02 0.33
C TRP A 66 -3.90 -4.72 0.48
N ARG A 67 -4.43 -3.62 -0.06
CA ARG A 67 -3.85 -2.29 0.08
C ARG A 67 -4.34 -1.52 1.29
N LEU A 68 -5.18 -2.11 2.14
CA LEU A 68 -5.60 -1.47 3.39
C LEU A 68 -4.38 -1.24 4.30
N PRO A 69 -4.30 -0.09 5.00
CA PRO A 69 -3.19 0.24 5.88
C PRO A 69 -2.75 -0.90 6.83
N PRO A 70 -3.65 -1.62 7.52
CA PRO A 70 -3.24 -2.70 8.42
C PRO A 70 -2.60 -3.89 7.70
N LEU A 71 -3.13 -4.30 6.55
CA LEU A 71 -2.60 -5.44 5.81
C LEU A 71 -1.26 -5.11 5.13
N ARG A 72 -1.06 -3.85 4.73
CA ARG A 72 0.20 -3.38 4.15
C ARG A 72 1.39 -3.56 5.08
N TYR A 73 1.20 -3.45 6.39
CA TYR A 73 2.27 -3.67 7.36
C TYR A 73 2.80 -5.12 7.40
N LEU A 74 2.03 -6.10 6.90
CA LEU A 74 2.51 -7.48 6.77
C LEU A 74 3.68 -7.60 5.80
N GLY A 75 3.71 -6.76 4.75
CA GLY A 75 4.84 -6.66 3.83
C GLY A 75 6.11 -6.09 4.44
N TYR A 76 6.04 -5.53 5.66
CA TYR A 76 7.15 -4.92 6.39
C TYR A 76 7.55 -5.68 7.68
N ILE A 77 7.00 -6.87 7.90
CA ILE A 77 7.23 -7.62 9.14
C ILE A 77 8.65 -8.24 9.17
N ASN A 78 9.27 -8.45 8.02
CA ASN A 78 10.66 -8.91 7.89
C ASN A 78 11.66 -7.87 8.42
N GLU A 79 11.40 -6.57 8.27
CA GLU A 79 12.23 -5.49 8.80
C GLU A 79 12.18 -5.44 10.33
N LEU A 80 11.01 -5.72 10.91
CA LEU A 80 10.89 -5.93 12.35
C LEU A 80 11.70 -7.15 12.80
N GLY A 81 11.68 -8.23 12.01
CA GLY A 81 12.53 -9.40 12.23
C GLY A 81 14.03 -9.06 12.22
N GLU A 82 14.49 -8.22 11.29
CA GLU A 82 15.89 -7.81 11.19
C GLU A 82 16.32 -6.88 12.33
N THR A 83 15.47 -5.94 12.74
CA THR A 83 15.77 -5.03 13.85
C THR A 83 15.80 -5.75 15.19
N LEU A 84 14.92 -6.74 15.40
CA LEU A 84 14.81 -7.48 16.66
C LEU A 84 15.73 -8.69 16.75
N LYS A 85 16.37 -9.09 15.64
CA LYS A 85 17.30 -10.22 15.56
C LYS A 85 18.34 -10.29 16.70
N PRO A 86 18.97 -9.18 17.15
CA PRO A 86 19.94 -9.23 18.25
C PRO A 86 19.34 -9.62 19.62
N HIS A 87 18.02 -9.49 19.76
CA HIS A 87 17.24 -9.79 20.97
C HIS A 87 16.60 -11.18 20.97
N LEU A 88 16.63 -11.89 19.84
CA LEU A 88 16.07 -13.23 19.76
C LEU A 88 16.92 -14.22 20.59
N THR A 89 16.22 -14.99 21.41
CA THR A 89 16.76 -16.13 22.14
C THR A 89 16.63 -17.40 21.30
N PRO A 90 17.36 -18.50 21.60
CA PRO A 90 17.26 -19.74 20.82
C PRO A 90 15.82 -20.27 20.65
N LYS A 91 14.95 -20.04 21.64
CA LYS A 91 13.53 -20.44 21.58
C LYS A 91 12.69 -19.58 20.64
N THR A 92 13.06 -18.32 20.44
CA THR A 92 12.33 -17.33 19.63
C THR A 92 12.99 -17.10 18.27
N GLN A 93 14.16 -17.69 18.01
CA GLN A 93 14.86 -17.66 16.74
C GLN A 93 13.99 -18.06 15.52
N PRO A 94 13.03 -19.00 15.60
CA PRO A 94 12.14 -19.32 14.47
C PRO A 94 11.23 -18.17 14.02
N ILE A 95 11.03 -17.14 14.85
CA ILE A 95 10.23 -15.95 14.48
C ILE A 95 10.88 -15.18 13.33
N TYR A 96 12.22 -15.19 13.27
CA TYR A 96 12.97 -14.52 12.21
C TYR A 96 12.60 -15.04 10.80
N PRO A 97 12.78 -16.33 10.45
CA PRO A 97 12.36 -16.83 9.15
C PRO A 97 10.83 -16.79 8.96
N ALA A 98 10.04 -16.91 10.03
CA ALA A 98 8.59 -16.77 9.95
C ALA A 98 8.15 -15.37 9.48
N SER A 99 8.87 -14.31 9.90
CA SER A 99 8.61 -12.94 9.43
C SER A 99 8.84 -12.78 7.93
N TYR A 100 9.91 -13.38 7.39
CA TYR A 100 10.16 -13.42 5.95
C TYR A 100 9.09 -14.19 5.19
N LEU A 101 8.64 -15.32 5.72
CA LEU A 101 7.57 -16.11 5.12
C LEU A 101 6.25 -15.34 5.08
N ALA A 102 5.89 -14.66 6.18
CA ALA A 102 4.68 -13.86 6.27
C ALA A 102 4.70 -12.67 5.29
N ALA A 103 5.82 -11.93 5.22
CA ALA A 103 5.99 -10.84 4.26
C ALA A 103 5.88 -11.34 2.82
N THR A 104 6.56 -12.44 2.50
CA THR A 104 6.54 -13.03 1.16
C THR A 104 5.15 -13.51 0.78
N ALA A 105 4.41 -14.15 1.69
CA ALA A 105 3.04 -14.59 1.44
C ALA A 105 2.10 -13.40 1.17
N TYR A 106 2.26 -12.29 1.90
CA TYR A 106 1.53 -11.06 1.63
C TYR A 106 1.84 -10.52 0.22
N VAL A 107 3.12 -10.44 -0.14
CA VAL A 107 3.57 -9.94 -1.46
C VAL A 107 3.03 -10.79 -2.61
N ILE A 108 3.05 -12.12 -2.49
CA ILE A 108 2.47 -13.03 -3.47
C ILE A 108 0.97 -12.73 -3.65
N THR A 109 0.25 -12.60 -2.54
CA THR A 109 -1.20 -12.40 -2.58
C THR A 109 -1.57 -11.04 -3.18
N ASP A 110 -0.87 -9.97 -2.79
CA ASP A 110 -1.04 -8.63 -3.35
C ASP A 110 -0.78 -8.61 -4.87
N SER A 111 0.35 -9.20 -5.30
CA SER A 111 0.73 -9.31 -6.72
C SER A 111 -0.27 -10.12 -7.54
N TYR A 112 -0.80 -11.22 -6.99
CA TYR A 112 -1.82 -12.04 -7.63
C TYR A 112 -3.11 -11.25 -7.87
N THR A 113 -3.59 -10.52 -6.85
CA THR A 113 -4.80 -9.71 -7.01
C THR A 113 -4.61 -8.54 -7.96
N HIS A 114 -3.44 -7.93 -7.97
CA HIS A 114 -3.12 -6.87 -8.93
C HIS A 114 -3.07 -7.37 -10.36
N ALA A 115 -2.43 -8.50 -10.59
CA ALA A 115 -2.37 -9.11 -11.90
C ALA A 115 -3.75 -9.45 -12.46
N ASN A 116 -4.67 -9.96 -11.63
CA ASN A 116 -6.05 -10.21 -12.04
C ASN A 116 -6.74 -8.92 -12.50
N ILE A 117 -6.72 -7.88 -11.66
CA ILE A 117 -7.37 -6.58 -11.96
C ILE A 117 -6.78 -5.92 -13.21
N GLU A 118 -5.45 -5.93 -13.36
CA GLU A 118 -4.80 -5.33 -14.53
C GLU A 118 -5.02 -6.13 -15.81
N SER A 119 -5.01 -7.46 -15.73
CA SER A 119 -5.26 -8.31 -16.91
C SER A 119 -6.68 -8.16 -17.45
N GLU A 120 -7.68 -8.06 -16.57
CA GLU A 120 -9.07 -7.85 -16.94
C GLU A 120 -9.32 -6.46 -17.53
N SER A 121 -8.64 -5.43 -17.00
CA SER A 121 -8.83 -4.04 -17.45
C SER A 121 -8.06 -3.69 -18.72
N LYS A 122 -6.86 -4.27 -18.92
CA LYS A 122 -5.96 -3.95 -20.04
C LYS A 122 -5.99 -4.97 -21.17
N GLY A 123 -6.65 -6.12 -20.98
CA GLY A 123 -6.67 -7.21 -21.97
C GLY A 123 -5.29 -7.79 -22.26
N SER A 124 -4.37 -7.70 -21.29
CA SER A 124 -2.97 -8.11 -21.38
C SER A 124 -2.72 -9.41 -20.61
N SER A 125 -1.59 -10.06 -20.87
CA SER A 125 -1.24 -11.31 -20.20
C SER A 125 -1.07 -11.11 -18.70
N TRP A 126 -1.92 -11.79 -17.92
CA TRP A 126 -1.87 -11.84 -16.46
C TRP A 126 -0.46 -12.10 -15.91
N SER A 127 0.30 -12.99 -16.56
CA SER A 127 1.64 -13.38 -16.11
C SER A 127 2.62 -12.22 -16.14
N VAL A 128 2.47 -11.29 -17.09
CA VAL A 128 3.34 -10.11 -17.19
C VAL A 128 3.10 -9.16 -16.02
N HIS A 129 1.84 -8.89 -15.72
CA HIS A 129 1.44 -8.03 -14.59
C HIS A 129 1.81 -8.65 -13.24
N PHE A 130 1.67 -9.97 -13.11
CA PHE A 130 2.10 -10.69 -11.91
C PHE A 130 3.60 -10.60 -11.72
N ILE A 131 4.41 -10.94 -12.73
CA ILE A 131 5.87 -10.94 -12.62
C ILE A 131 6.40 -9.53 -12.37
N ASP A 132 5.86 -8.51 -13.05
CA ASP A 132 6.23 -7.10 -12.82
C ASP A 132 5.93 -6.70 -11.37
N GLY A 133 4.66 -6.80 -10.94
CA GLY A 133 4.26 -6.43 -9.59
C GLY A 133 4.94 -7.24 -8.48
N PHE A 134 5.14 -8.54 -8.69
CA PHE A 134 5.83 -9.41 -7.74
C PHE A 134 7.30 -9.04 -7.60
N THR A 135 7.98 -8.81 -8.73
CA THR A 135 9.39 -8.39 -8.75
C THR A 135 9.53 -7.05 -8.03
N TRP A 136 8.66 -6.09 -8.37
CA TRP A 136 8.60 -4.79 -7.70
C TRP A 136 8.52 -4.95 -6.20
N GLN A 137 7.49 -5.67 -5.76
CA GLN A 137 7.12 -5.72 -4.36
C GLN A 137 8.13 -6.51 -3.53
N ILE A 138 8.74 -7.57 -4.09
CA ILE A 138 9.82 -8.29 -3.42
C ILE A 138 11.07 -7.41 -3.25
N PHE A 139 11.45 -6.65 -4.28
CA PHE A 139 12.62 -5.79 -4.19
C PHE A 139 12.38 -4.59 -3.28
N ALA A 140 11.24 -3.92 -3.42
CA ALA A 140 10.89 -2.72 -2.68
C ALA A 140 10.65 -2.99 -1.19
N SER A 141 10.11 -4.17 -0.85
CA SER A 141 9.64 -4.44 0.52
C SER A 141 10.45 -5.52 1.24
N VAL A 142 10.99 -6.53 0.56
CA VAL A 142 11.56 -7.70 1.27
C VAL A 142 13.09 -7.71 1.24
N LEU A 143 13.66 -7.61 0.04
CA LEU A 143 15.10 -7.84 -0.17
C LEU A 143 15.94 -6.62 0.22
N ILE A 144 15.69 -5.47 -0.40
CA ILE A 144 16.58 -4.31 -0.28
C ILE A 144 16.48 -3.69 1.12
N PRO A 145 15.28 -3.42 1.68
CA PRO A 145 15.17 -2.89 3.04
C PRO A 145 15.74 -3.84 4.09
N GLY A 146 15.41 -5.13 4.01
CA GLY A 146 15.89 -6.15 4.95
C GLY A 146 17.41 -6.24 5.00
N LEU A 147 18.08 -6.22 3.83
CA LEU A 147 19.54 -6.23 3.75
C LEU A 147 20.17 -4.98 4.37
N ILE A 148 19.63 -3.79 4.06
CA ILE A 148 20.17 -2.52 4.56
C ILE A 148 20.02 -2.44 6.08
N ILE A 149 18.86 -2.80 6.61
CA ILE A 149 18.59 -2.78 8.05
C ILE A 149 19.51 -3.77 8.77
N ASN A 150 19.61 -5.02 8.30
CA ASN A 150 20.50 -6.02 8.90
C ASN A 150 21.96 -5.55 8.91
N ARG A 151 22.45 -4.97 7.81
CA ARG A 151 23.82 -4.44 7.72
C ARG A 151 24.04 -3.25 8.64
N THR A 152 23.04 -2.38 8.77
CA THR A 152 23.07 -1.24 9.68
C THR A 152 23.13 -1.70 11.14
N VAL A 153 22.21 -2.57 11.56
CA VAL A 153 22.16 -3.12 12.93
C VAL A 153 23.46 -3.85 13.26
N ALA A 154 23.95 -4.71 12.35
CA ALA A 154 25.19 -5.45 12.54
C ALA A 154 26.42 -4.52 12.60
N GLY A 155 26.49 -3.52 11.72
CA GLY A 155 27.58 -2.55 11.68
C GLY A 155 27.66 -1.69 12.93
N VAL A 156 26.50 -1.17 13.38
CA VAL A 156 26.40 -0.35 14.60
C VAL A 156 26.71 -1.19 15.84
N THR A 157 26.15 -2.39 15.95
CA THR A 157 26.43 -3.32 17.07
C THR A 157 27.91 -3.69 17.09
N GLY A 158 28.50 -4.05 15.95
CA GLY A 158 29.91 -4.41 15.83
C GLY A 158 30.85 -3.26 16.16
N MET A 159 30.51 -2.03 15.75
CA MET A 159 31.26 -0.83 16.10
C MET A 159 31.20 -0.53 17.60
N GLY A 160 30.02 -0.68 18.23
CA GLY A 160 29.85 -0.52 19.68
C GLY A 160 30.72 -1.50 20.46
N LEU A 161 30.71 -2.77 20.08
CA LEU A 161 31.54 -3.81 20.71
C LEU A 161 33.04 -3.52 20.55
N ARG A 162 33.49 -3.07 19.38
CA ARG A 162 34.89 -2.67 19.15
C ARG A 162 35.32 -1.45 19.98
N ARG A 163 34.37 -0.60 20.38
CA ARG A 163 34.59 0.53 21.29
C ARG A 163 34.46 0.16 22.77
N GLY A 164 34.32 -1.13 23.09
CA GLY A 164 34.21 -1.61 24.47
C GLY A 164 32.85 -1.37 25.12
N TRP A 165 31.80 -1.09 24.34
CA TRP A 165 30.45 -1.01 24.89
C TRP A 165 29.96 -2.39 25.34
N GLU A 166 29.15 -2.43 26.38
CA GLU A 166 28.47 -3.65 26.81
C GLU A 166 27.65 -4.25 25.66
N VAL A 167 27.53 -5.58 25.66
CA VAL A 167 26.80 -6.32 24.62
C VAL A 167 25.34 -5.86 24.54
N GLY A 168 24.68 -5.69 25.69
CA GLY A 168 23.30 -5.21 25.75
C GLY A 168 23.14 -3.81 25.15
N ARG A 169 24.02 -2.88 25.54
CA ARG A 169 24.03 -1.51 25.00
C ARG A 169 24.28 -1.47 23.50
N SER A 170 25.24 -2.25 23.00
CA SER A 170 25.57 -2.32 21.57
C SER A 170 24.40 -2.85 20.75
N LYS A 171 23.72 -3.90 21.23
CA LYS A 171 22.52 -4.46 20.60
C LYS A 171 21.37 -3.46 20.59
N ASN A 172 21.04 -2.87 21.75
CA ASN A 172 19.97 -1.87 21.87
C ASN A 172 20.20 -0.70 20.90
N PHE A 173 21.43 -0.18 20.87
CA PHE A 173 21.76 0.93 19.99
C PHE A 173 21.69 0.53 18.51
N GLY A 174 22.16 -0.67 18.16
CA GLY A 174 22.00 -1.23 16.82
C GLY A 174 20.54 -1.30 16.37
N SER A 175 19.66 -1.85 17.22
CA SER A 175 18.23 -1.99 16.95
C SER A 175 17.53 -0.62 16.80
N VAL A 176 17.84 0.35 17.67
CA VAL A 176 17.29 1.71 17.59
C VAL A 176 17.71 2.40 16.29
N VAL A 177 18.98 2.29 15.89
CA VAL A 177 19.45 2.86 14.62
C VAL A 177 18.83 2.14 13.43
N GLY A 178 18.67 0.81 13.50
CA GLY A 178 17.97 0.03 12.47
C GLY A 178 16.53 0.48 12.25
N LEU A 179 15.78 0.75 13.33
CA LEU A 179 14.42 1.31 13.24
C LEU A 179 14.41 2.75 12.71
N GLY A 180 15.38 3.57 13.15
CA GLY A 180 15.51 4.96 12.70
C GLY A 180 15.90 5.12 11.22
N VAL A 181 16.48 4.09 10.61
CA VAL A 181 16.88 4.13 9.19
C VAL A 181 15.68 3.96 8.24
N ILE A 182 14.59 3.33 8.69
CA ILE A 182 13.39 3.04 7.90
C ILE A 182 12.87 4.29 7.15
N PRO A 183 12.59 5.45 7.80
CA PRO A 183 12.09 6.63 7.10
C PRO A 183 13.07 7.23 6.08
N ILE A 184 14.38 6.93 6.20
CA ILE A 184 15.43 7.48 5.34
C ILE A 184 15.56 6.64 4.06
N ILE A 185 15.41 5.32 4.16
CA ILE A 185 15.70 4.39 3.06
C ILE A 185 14.53 4.20 2.08
N VAL A 186 13.29 4.46 2.48
CA VAL A 186 12.10 4.14 1.67
C VAL A 186 12.12 4.82 0.30
N LYS A 187 12.35 6.13 0.24
CA LYS A 187 12.33 6.89 -1.02
C LYS A 187 13.43 6.47 -2.01
N PRO A 188 14.72 6.42 -1.63
CA PRO A 188 15.77 6.06 -2.58
C PRO A 188 15.68 4.59 -3.03
N ILE A 189 15.12 3.70 -2.19
CA ILE A 189 14.87 2.30 -2.60
C ILE A 189 13.78 2.25 -3.65
N ASP A 190 12.66 2.94 -3.44
CA ASP A 190 11.53 2.97 -4.37
C ASP A 190 11.99 3.46 -5.76
N GLU A 191 12.73 4.57 -5.81
CA GLU A 191 13.32 5.10 -7.06
C GLU A 191 14.32 4.13 -7.70
N PHE A 192 15.15 3.45 -6.89
CA PHE A 192 16.10 2.47 -7.39
C PHE A 192 15.41 1.26 -8.01
N VAL A 193 14.37 0.73 -7.36
CA VAL A 193 13.59 -0.40 -7.86
C VAL A 193 12.86 -0.01 -9.14
N GLU A 194 12.32 1.22 -9.23
CA GLU A 194 11.76 1.79 -10.46
C GLU A 194 12.74 1.71 -11.62
N VAL A 195 13.93 2.27 -11.41
CA VAL A 195 14.96 2.32 -12.45
C VAL A 195 15.41 0.92 -12.87
N VAL A 196 15.51 -0.02 -11.93
CA VAL A 196 15.88 -1.41 -12.22
C VAL A 196 14.80 -2.09 -13.04
N MET A 197 13.53 -1.93 -12.69
CA MET A 197 12.43 -2.57 -13.39
C MET A 197 12.14 -1.97 -14.76
N ASP A 198 12.27 -0.65 -14.91
CA ASP A 198 12.22 0.03 -16.19
C ASP A 198 13.29 -0.50 -17.16
N LYS A 199 14.49 -0.76 -16.64
CA LYS A 199 15.63 -1.24 -17.45
C LYS A 199 15.59 -2.74 -17.75
N THR A 200 14.88 -3.52 -16.94
CA THR A 200 14.80 -4.98 -17.02
C THR A 200 13.43 -5.40 -17.55
N VAL A 201 12.43 -5.61 -16.69
CA VAL A 201 11.14 -6.24 -17.02
C VAL A 201 10.37 -5.47 -18.09
N ARG A 202 10.30 -4.14 -17.99
CA ARG A 202 9.50 -3.33 -18.93
C ARG A 202 10.11 -3.19 -20.32
N ARG A 203 11.38 -3.55 -20.50
CA ARG A 203 11.99 -3.66 -21.83
C ARG A 203 11.60 -4.93 -22.59
N TRP A 204 11.02 -5.94 -21.93
CA TRP A 204 10.73 -7.23 -22.55
C TRP A 204 9.31 -7.35 -23.11
N TYR A 205 8.39 -6.44 -22.76
CA TYR A 205 7.00 -6.48 -23.26
C TYR A 205 6.54 -5.21 -24.01
N LYS A 206 7.39 -4.17 -24.10
CA LYS A 206 7.26 -3.10 -25.11
C LYS A 206 7.83 -3.58 -26.44
#